data_AF-A0A446CB79-F1
#
_entry.id   AF-A0A446CB79-F1
#
_cell.length_a   1.000
_cell.length_b   1.000
_cell.length_c   1.000
_cell.angle_alpha   90.00
_cell.angle_beta   90.00
_cell.angle_gamma   90.00
#
_symmetry.space_group_name_H-M   'P 1'
#
loop_
_entity.id
_entity.type
_entity.pdbx_description
1 polymer ?
#
loop_
_entity_poly.entity_id
_entity_poly.type
_entity_poly.pdbx_seq_one_letter_code
_entity_poly.pdbx_strand_id
1 'polypeptide(L)'
;MRDGDAPSSPLVWSLWGGAIDADDAGPYECAARELAEELGVSANPGDFVHVGTRQSSTQIALLLHYLHPLDWGRFLVKEGAGAGFFWREEIESIPISASLRYYLDRCASAFSRREE
;
A
#
# COMPACT_ATOMS: atom_id res chain seq x y z
N MET A 1 -9.08 -2.31 0.67
CA MET A 1 -10.24 -1.71 -0.02
C MET A 1 -10.62 -0.45 0.73
N ARG A 2 -10.77 0.66 0.02
CA ARG A 2 -11.15 1.93 0.64
C ARG A 2 -12.59 1.85 1.12
N ASP A 3 -12.89 2.45 2.27
CA ASP A 3 -14.26 2.51 2.78
C ASP A 3 -15.15 3.43 1.92
N GLY A 4 -16.44 3.46 2.27
CA GLY A 4 -17.45 4.26 1.55
C GLY A 4 -17.34 5.76 1.81
N ASP A 5 -16.74 6.16 2.92
CA ASP A 5 -16.61 7.55 3.36
C ASP A 5 -15.24 8.15 2.96
N ALA A 6 -14.39 7.37 2.29
CA ALA A 6 -13.06 7.77 1.90
C ALA A 6 -13.11 9.03 1.00
N PRO A 7 -12.34 10.09 1.32
CA PRO A 7 -12.42 11.37 0.63
C PRO A 7 -11.95 11.31 -0.83
N SER A 8 -11.22 10.26 -1.18
CA SER A 8 -10.76 9.99 -2.54
C SER A 8 -11.02 8.53 -2.89
N SER A 9 -11.60 8.30 -4.07
CA SER A 9 -11.88 6.97 -4.63
C SER A 9 -12.53 6.00 -3.62
N PRO A 10 -13.71 6.32 -3.06
CA PRO A 10 -14.41 5.39 -2.16
C PRO A 10 -14.76 4.09 -2.88
N LEU A 11 -14.82 2.98 -2.12
CA LEU A 11 -15.20 1.65 -2.60
C LEU A 11 -14.35 1.07 -3.75
N VAL A 12 -13.10 1.53 -3.91
CA VAL A 12 -12.14 0.88 -4.82
C VAL A 12 -10.98 0.24 -4.07
N TRP A 13 -10.29 -0.69 -4.71
CA TRP A 13 -9.07 -1.31 -4.20
C TRP A 13 -7.86 -0.39 -4.38
N SER A 14 -7.02 -0.33 -3.36
CA SER A 14 -5.78 0.46 -3.34
C SER A 14 -4.75 -0.23 -2.45
N LEU A 15 -3.56 0.34 -2.43
CA LEU A 15 -2.50 -0.05 -1.50
C LEU A 15 -2.73 0.63 -0.15
N TRP A 16 -2.20 0.02 0.91
CA TRP A 16 -2.12 0.58 2.25
C TRP A 16 -1.10 1.71 2.32
N GLY A 17 -1.29 2.65 3.25
CA GLY A 17 -0.41 3.79 3.47
C GLY A 17 -1.12 5.14 3.35
N GLY A 18 -0.40 6.18 3.76
CA GLY A 18 -0.92 7.53 3.86
C GLY A 18 0.12 8.61 3.61
N ALA A 19 -0.15 9.80 4.14
CA ALA A 19 0.74 10.94 4.02
C ALA A 19 1.75 10.95 5.15
N ILE A 20 2.94 11.49 4.86
CA ILE A 20 3.97 11.75 5.87
C ILE A 20 3.43 12.84 6.83
N ASP A 21 3.40 12.53 8.11
CA ASP A 21 3.07 13.47 9.19
C ASP A 21 4.32 14.29 9.59
N ALA A 22 4.14 15.40 10.29
CA ALA A 22 5.21 16.22 10.83
C ALA A 22 6.13 15.47 11.80
N ASP A 23 5.61 14.43 12.47
CA ASP A 23 6.37 13.60 13.41
C ASP A 23 7.13 12.44 12.72
N ASP A 24 6.85 12.17 11.44
CA ASP A 24 7.57 11.15 10.68
C ASP A 24 8.95 11.69 10.25
N ALA A 25 10.02 10.98 10.61
CA ALA A 25 11.37 11.35 10.19
C ALA A 25 11.60 11.16 8.67
N GLY A 26 10.73 10.40 8.00
CA GLY A 26 10.85 10.07 6.60
C GLY A 26 9.75 9.13 6.10
N PRO A 27 9.81 8.74 4.81
CA PRO A 27 8.79 7.89 4.20
C PRO A 27 8.74 6.46 4.77
N TYR A 28 9.83 5.97 5.35
CA TYR A 28 9.90 4.62 5.92
C TYR A 28 9.25 4.57 7.30
N GLU A 29 9.45 5.61 8.10
CA GLU A 29 8.76 5.82 9.38
C GLU A 29 7.25 5.99 9.17
N CYS A 30 6.87 6.81 8.19
CA CYS A 30 5.47 6.94 7.77
C CYS A 30 4.87 5.58 7.39
N ALA A 31 5.53 4.79 6.53
CA ALA A 31 5.00 3.46 6.16
C ALA A 31 4.90 2.50 7.34
N ALA A 32 5.84 2.53 8.29
CA ALA A 32 5.77 1.72 9.50
C ALA A 32 4.59 2.13 10.40
N ARG A 33 4.36 3.44 10.57
CA ARG A 33 3.24 4.00 11.32
C ARG A 33 1.90 3.62 10.67
N GLU A 34 1.74 3.90 9.38
CA GLU A 34 0.51 3.61 8.62
C GLU A 34 0.18 2.11 8.65
N LEU A 35 1.18 1.22 8.51
CA LEU A 35 0.94 -0.22 8.60
C LEU A 35 0.42 -0.66 9.99
N ALA A 36 0.88 0.00 11.06
CA ALA A 36 0.41 -0.26 12.43
C ALA A 36 -1.00 0.33 12.68
N GLU A 37 -1.28 1.50 12.13
CA GLU A 37 -2.57 2.19 12.22
C GLU A 37 -3.66 1.46 11.43
N GLU A 38 -3.40 1.14 10.16
CA GLU A 38 -4.40 0.55 9.26
C GLU A 38 -4.55 -0.96 9.44
N LEU A 39 -3.45 -1.68 9.74
CA LEU A 39 -3.43 -3.15 9.78
C LEU A 39 -3.05 -3.76 11.14
N GLY A 40 -2.66 -2.94 12.12
CA GLY A 40 -2.20 -3.45 13.41
C GLY A 40 -0.89 -4.23 13.35
N VAL A 41 -0.11 -4.10 12.28
CA VAL A 41 1.18 -4.78 12.11
C VAL A 41 2.29 -3.85 12.56
N SER A 42 3.07 -4.26 13.56
CA SER A 42 4.27 -3.54 13.98
C SER A 42 5.39 -3.82 13.00
N ALA A 43 5.96 -2.76 12.43
CA ALA A 43 7.09 -2.82 11.51
C ALA A 43 8.14 -1.77 11.91
N ASN A 44 9.40 -2.02 11.55
CA ASN A 44 10.48 -1.04 11.63
C ASN A 44 10.71 -0.39 10.26
N PRO A 45 11.25 0.83 10.20
CA PRO A 45 11.60 1.47 8.91
C PRO A 45 12.48 0.59 8.01
N GLY A 46 13.38 -0.21 8.60
CA GLY A 46 14.26 -1.15 7.88
C GLY A 46 13.57 -2.37 7.29
N ASP A 47 12.29 -2.61 7.60
CA ASP A 47 11.50 -3.72 7.05
C ASP A 47 10.88 -3.39 5.69
N PHE A 48 11.16 -2.20 5.14
CA PHE A 48 10.63 -1.75 3.87
C PHE A 48 11.72 -1.47 2.84
N VAL A 49 11.44 -1.77 1.57
CA VAL A 49 12.30 -1.39 0.44
C VAL A 49 11.55 -0.53 -0.55
N HIS A 50 12.19 0.51 -1.06
CA HIS A 50 11.62 1.37 -2.10
C HIS A 50 11.61 0.66 -3.45
N VAL A 51 10.44 0.59 -4.08
CA VAL A 51 10.24 -0.10 -5.37
C VAL A 51 9.66 0.79 -6.46
N GLY A 52 9.26 2.02 -6.15
CA GLY A 52 8.81 2.97 -7.16
C GLY A 52 8.45 4.34 -6.61
N THR A 53 8.59 5.36 -7.45
CA THR A 53 8.18 6.73 -7.13
C THR A 53 7.13 7.19 -8.13
N ARG A 54 6.09 7.84 -7.63
CA ARG A 54 5.13 8.61 -8.43
C ARG A 54 5.30 10.07 -8.06
N GLN A 55 5.59 10.89 -9.06
CA GLN A 55 5.75 12.34 -8.88
C GLN A 55 4.70 13.08 -9.70
N SER A 56 4.10 14.09 -9.07
CA SER A 56 3.25 15.09 -9.70
C SER A 56 3.90 16.48 -9.56
N SER A 57 3.22 17.53 -10.03
CA SER A 57 3.69 18.91 -9.86
C SER A 57 3.71 19.38 -8.40
N THR A 58 2.94 18.75 -7.51
CA THR A 58 2.76 19.19 -6.12
C THR A 58 3.13 18.15 -5.08
N GLN A 59 3.27 16.88 -5.46
CA GLN A 59 3.46 15.77 -4.52
C GLN A 59 4.38 14.69 -5.07
N ILE A 60 5.13 14.07 -4.16
CA ILE A 60 5.91 12.85 -4.38
C ILE A 60 5.30 11.75 -3.50
N ALA A 61 5.05 10.58 -4.09
CA ALA A 61 4.58 9.39 -3.38
C ALA A 61 5.50 8.21 -3.66
N LEU A 62 5.97 7.55 -2.61
CA LEU A 62 6.82 6.36 -2.71
C LEU A 62 5.95 5.11 -2.58
N LEU A 63 6.25 4.11 -3.40
CA LEU A 63 5.81 2.74 -3.21
C LEU A 63 6.90 2.00 -2.45
N LEU A 64 6.56 1.56 -1.25
CA LEU A 64 7.42 0.76 -0.39
C LEU A 64 6.88 -0.66 -0.28
N HIS A 65 7.75 -1.64 -0.35
CA HIS A 65 7.43 -3.06 -0.19
C HIS A 65 7.89 -3.51 1.18
N TYR A 66 6.93 -3.92 2.01
CA TYR A 66 7.20 -4.58 3.30
C TYR A 66 7.75 -6.00 3.09
N LEU A 67 8.91 -6.29 3.68
CA LEU A 67 9.69 -7.50 3.37
C LEU A 67 9.15 -8.78 4.02
N HIS A 68 8.35 -8.65 5.08
CA HIS A 68 7.85 -9.80 5.82
C HIS A 68 6.48 -10.23 5.29
N PRO A 69 6.29 -11.51 4.93
CA PRO A 69 5.00 -12.00 4.46
C PRO A 69 3.94 -11.85 5.56
N LEU A 70 2.71 -11.55 5.15
CA LEU A 70 1.54 -11.49 6.02
C LEU A 70 0.57 -12.60 5.64
N ASP A 71 0.13 -13.35 6.66
CA ASP A 71 -0.93 -14.34 6.53
C ASP A 71 -2.23 -13.84 7.15
N TRP A 72 -3.35 -14.44 6.76
CA TRP A 72 -4.60 -14.24 7.47
C TRP A 72 -4.46 -14.58 8.95
N GLY A 73 -4.99 -13.70 9.81
CA GLY A 73 -4.85 -13.81 11.26
C GLY A 73 -3.55 -13.22 11.83
N ARG A 74 -2.63 -12.71 10.99
CA ARG A 74 -1.44 -11.97 11.43
C ARG A 74 -1.61 -10.46 11.40
N PHE A 75 -2.73 -9.97 10.89
CA PHE A 75 -3.08 -8.56 10.83
C PHE A 75 -4.58 -8.36 11.07
N LEU A 76 -4.97 -7.14 11.38
CA LEU A 76 -6.35 -6.71 11.58
C LEU A 76 -6.62 -5.47 10.75
N VAL A 77 -7.58 -5.54 9.83
CA VAL A 77 -8.05 -4.34 9.11
C VAL A 77 -8.75 -3.41 10.10
N LYS A 78 -8.10 -2.29 10.42
CA LYS A 78 -8.61 -1.23 11.30
C LYS A 78 -9.22 -0.08 10.51
N GLU A 79 -8.68 0.18 9.32
CA GLU A 79 -9.16 1.21 8.40
C GLU A 79 -9.48 0.63 7.02
N GLY A 80 -10.45 1.23 6.32
CA GLY A 80 -10.98 0.71 5.06
C GLY A 80 -12.03 -0.41 5.23
N ALA A 81 -12.58 -0.87 4.10
CA ALA A 81 -13.67 -1.84 4.06
C ALA A 81 -13.23 -3.30 4.00
N GLY A 82 -11.93 -3.58 3.82
CA GLY A 82 -11.43 -4.96 3.75
C GLY A 82 -10.06 -5.11 3.11
N ALA A 83 -9.49 -6.31 3.20
CA ALA A 83 -8.21 -6.69 2.62
C ALA A 83 -8.37 -7.89 1.69
N GLY A 84 -7.39 -8.11 0.81
CA GLY A 84 -7.33 -9.28 -0.05
C GLY A 84 -5.94 -9.49 -0.59
N PHE A 85 -5.55 -10.76 -0.75
CA PHE A 85 -4.37 -11.16 -1.50
C PHE A 85 -4.81 -11.43 -2.93
N PHE A 86 -4.14 -10.81 -3.89
CA PHE A 86 -4.51 -10.89 -5.31
C PHE A 86 -3.28 -11.15 -6.16
N TRP A 87 -3.46 -11.95 -7.19
CA TRP A 87 -2.55 -11.98 -8.33
C TRP A 87 -2.73 -10.73 -9.17
N ARG A 88 -1.69 -10.39 -9.95
CA ARG A 88 -1.72 -9.23 -10.85
C ARG A 88 -2.96 -9.22 -11.73
N GLU A 89 -3.30 -10.36 -12.32
CA GLU A 89 -4.42 -10.52 -13.25
C GLU A 89 -5.77 -10.27 -12.54
N GLU A 90 -5.87 -10.65 -11.26
CA GLU A 90 -7.06 -10.38 -10.45
C GLU A 90 -7.18 -8.89 -10.13
N ILE A 91 -6.06 -8.22 -9.80
CA ILE A 91 -6.02 -6.76 -9.58
C ILE A 91 -6.48 -6.02 -10.85
N GLU A 92 -6.10 -6.50 -12.04
CA GLU A 92 -6.50 -5.90 -13.30
C GLU A 92 -8.02 -6.05 -13.58
N SER A 93 -8.68 -7.01 -12.95
CA SER A 93 -10.10 -7.32 -13.15
C SER A 93 -11.06 -6.61 -12.17
N ILE A 94 -10.54 -5.99 -11.10
CA ILE A 94 -11.35 -5.33 -10.07
C ILE A 94 -11.25 -3.79 -10.14
N PRO A 95 -12.22 -3.04 -9.58
CA PRO A 95 -12.11 -1.58 -9.50
C PRO A 95 -10.94 -1.17 -8.62
N ILE A 96 -9.95 -0.49 -9.20
CA ILE A 96 -8.77 0.00 -8.48
C ILE A 96 -8.62 1.52 -8.57
N SER A 97 -7.96 2.09 -7.58
CA SER A 97 -7.55 3.49 -7.57
C SER A 97 -6.54 3.81 -8.69
N ALA A 98 -6.51 5.08 -9.12
CA ALA A 98 -5.56 5.56 -10.11
C ALA A 98 -4.09 5.44 -9.64
N SER A 99 -3.84 5.52 -8.32
CA SER A 99 -2.51 5.28 -7.73
C SER A 99 -2.06 3.84 -7.92
N LEU A 100 -2.91 2.87 -7.56
CA LEU A 100 -2.60 1.45 -7.76
C LEU A 100 -2.39 1.15 -9.25
N ARG A 101 -3.24 1.70 -10.15
CA ARG A 101 -3.05 1.55 -11.61
C ARG A 101 -1.67 2.06 -12.06
N TYR A 102 -1.27 3.25 -11.61
CA TYR A 102 0.03 3.82 -11.96
C TYR A 102 1.20 2.88 -11.59
N TYR A 103 1.20 2.36 -10.36
CA TYR A 103 2.27 1.47 -9.91
C TYR A 103 2.21 0.09 -10.56
N LEU A 104 1.01 -0.44 -10.84
CA LEU A 104 0.86 -1.71 -11.54
C LEU A 104 1.49 -1.66 -12.95
N ASP A 105 1.37 -0.53 -13.62
CA ASP A 105 1.91 -0.31 -14.97
C ASP A 105 3.42 -0.01 -14.96
N ARG A 106 3.91 0.71 -13.94
CA ARG A 106 5.30 1.24 -13.90
C ARG A 106 6.27 0.43 -13.05
N CYS A 107 5.76 -0.35 -12.10
CA CYS A 107 6.53 -1.14 -11.14
C CYS A 107 6.16 -2.63 -11.28
N ALA A 108 6.06 -3.13 -12.52
CA ALA A 108 5.51 -4.46 -12.79
C ALA A 108 6.19 -5.59 -12.00
N SER A 109 7.51 -5.53 -11.79
CA SER A 109 8.27 -6.51 -11.02
C SER A 109 7.85 -6.62 -9.55
N ALA A 110 7.26 -5.57 -8.97
CA ALA A 110 6.74 -5.60 -7.60
C ALA A 110 5.43 -6.41 -7.49
N PHE A 111 4.76 -6.66 -8.61
CA PHE A 111 3.48 -7.39 -8.68
C PHE A 111 3.60 -8.72 -9.42
N SER A 112 4.80 -9.09 -9.85
CA SER A 112 5.06 -10.38 -10.49
C SER A 112 5.12 -11.50 -9.44
N ARG A 113 4.71 -12.71 -9.83
CA ARG A 113 5.02 -13.91 -9.04
C ARG A 113 6.52 -13.99 -8.81
N ARG A 114 6.94 -14.26 -7.57
CA ARG A 114 8.28 -14.77 -7.32
C ARG A 114 8.29 -16.20 -7.83
N GLU A 115 9.22 -16.50 -8.74
CA GLU A 115 9.55 -17.90 -9.06
C GLU A 115 10.20 -18.50 -7.81
N GLU A 116 9.66 -19.62 -7.34
CA GLU A 116 10.21 -20.40 -6.22
C GLU A 116 11.42 -21.23 -6.63
#